data_AF-A0A4Q0XXV1-F1
#
_entry.id   AF-A0A4Q0XXV1-F1
#
_cell.length_a   1.000
_cell.length_b   1.000
_cell.length_c   1.000
_cell.angle_alpha   90.00
_cell.angle_beta   90.00
_cell.angle_gamma   90.00
#
_symmetry.space_group_name_H-M   'P 1'
#
loop_
_entity.id
_entity.type
_entity.pdbx_description
1 polymer ?
#
loop_
_entity_poly.entity_id
_entity_poly.type
_entity_poly.pdbx_seq_one_letter_code
_entity_poly.pdbx_strand_id
1 'polypeptide(L)'
;MNQKILNWDFKVKVQDALNALQNGLGVVVTDDKNREDEADVIFYANTITKEQMALLIRECSGIVCLCLTSQKVKELNLPMMVQENNSKYQTPFTVTIEAKENVTTGVSAQDRVTTIKAALKKDGKNHIVSPGHVFPLNARDDGVFERQGHTEASVDLMKLAKLEPVAVLCELTNEDGTMTKGEDIKKFAKKFNMPILSVNDIINYRRYIEE
;
A
#
# COMPACT_ATOMS: atom_id res chain seq x y z
N MET A 1 -4.80 -14.68 33.39
CA MET A 1 -3.68 -14.50 32.45
C MET A 1 -4.14 -15.03 31.10
N ASN A 2 -4.76 -14.18 30.27
CA ASN A 2 -5.23 -14.58 28.95
C ASN A 2 -4.10 -14.34 27.94
N GLN A 3 -3.32 -15.38 27.67
CA GLN A 3 -2.55 -15.45 26.43
C GLN A 3 -3.57 -15.44 25.29
N LYS A 4 -3.64 -14.31 24.57
CA LYS A 4 -4.27 -14.25 23.25
C LYS A 4 -3.70 -15.41 22.43
N ILE A 5 -4.56 -16.37 22.14
CA ILE A 5 -4.32 -17.44 21.17
C ILE A 5 -3.79 -16.74 19.91
N LEU A 6 -2.60 -17.14 19.44
CA LEU A 6 -2.14 -16.73 18.13
C LEU A 6 -3.24 -17.11 17.12
N ASN A 7 -3.93 -16.13 16.55
CA ASN A 7 -4.99 -16.37 15.58
C ASN A 7 -4.36 -16.83 14.26
N TRP A 8 -4.40 -18.15 14.03
CA TRP A 8 -3.98 -18.79 12.78
C TRP A 8 -5.07 -18.76 11.70
N ASP A 9 -6.28 -18.29 12.03
CA ASP A 9 -7.38 -18.16 11.07
C ASP A 9 -7.23 -16.89 10.22
N PHE A 10 -7.11 -17.08 8.91
CA PHE A 10 -7.05 -15.99 7.93
C PHE A 10 -8.24 -15.04 8.06
N LYS A 11 -9.42 -15.53 8.45
CA LYS A 11 -10.63 -14.71 8.63
C LYS A 11 -10.44 -13.66 9.71
N VAL A 12 -9.85 -14.05 10.84
CA VAL A 12 -9.64 -13.14 11.95
C VAL A 12 -8.55 -12.11 11.61
N LYS A 13 -7.44 -12.55 11.01
CA LYS A 13 -6.37 -11.64 10.58
C LYS A 13 -6.88 -10.58 9.59
N VAL A 14 -7.63 -11.02 8.58
CA VAL A 14 -8.20 -10.10 7.60
C VAL A 14 -9.19 -9.16 8.29
N GLN A 15 -10.12 -9.67 9.11
CA GLN A 15 -11.07 -8.80 9.81
C GLN A 15 -10.38 -7.76 10.71
N ASP A 16 -9.34 -8.15 11.44
CA ASP A 16 -8.53 -7.24 12.26
C ASP A 16 -7.86 -6.15 11.39
N ALA A 17 -7.33 -6.52 10.22
CA ALA A 17 -6.76 -5.59 9.25
C ALA A 17 -7.81 -4.62 8.67
N LEU A 18 -8.98 -5.11 8.29
CA LEU A 18 -10.07 -4.26 7.78
C LEU A 18 -10.51 -3.25 8.84
N ASN A 19 -10.68 -3.70 10.08
CA ASN A 19 -11.04 -2.84 11.20
C ASN A 19 -9.95 -1.79 11.47
N ALA A 20 -8.67 -2.16 11.41
CA ALA A 20 -7.56 -1.23 11.58
C ALA A 20 -7.59 -0.12 10.52
N LEU A 21 -7.73 -0.49 9.24
CA LEU A 21 -7.80 0.45 8.12
C LEU A 21 -8.99 1.42 8.25
N GLN A 22 -10.17 0.91 8.60
CA GLN A 22 -11.37 1.73 8.85
C GLN A 22 -11.17 2.74 9.97
N ASN A 23 -10.35 2.42 10.97
CA ASN A 23 -10.00 3.30 12.08
C ASN A 23 -8.75 4.16 11.82
N GLY A 24 -8.24 4.16 10.59
CA GLY A 24 -7.07 4.96 10.19
C GLY A 24 -5.72 4.42 10.68
N LEU A 25 -5.66 3.19 11.20
CA LEU A 25 -4.43 2.48 11.51
C LEU A 25 -3.86 1.80 10.27
N GLY A 26 -2.53 1.65 10.23
CA GLY A 26 -1.86 0.90 9.17
C GLY A 26 -1.89 -0.60 9.41
N VAL A 27 -1.54 -1.37 8.38
CA VAL A 27 -1.41 -2.83 8.42
C VAL A 27 -0.08 -3.25 7.80
N VAL A 28 0.43 -4.41 8.18
CA VAL A 28 1.63 -5.00 7.56
C VAL A 28 1.22 -6.21 6.73
N VAL A 29 1.48 -6.17 5.43
CA VAL A 29 1.18 -7.28 4.50
C VAL A 29 2.47 -7.94 4.06
N THR A 30 2.56 -9.26 4.19
CA THR A 30 3.68 -10.06 3.67
C THR A 30 3.28 -10.83 2.42
N ASP A 31 4.21 -11.09 1.52
CA ASP A 31 4.00 -11.99 0.38
C ASP A 31 4.68 -13.36 0.53
N ASP A 32 4.66 -14.17 -0.54
CA ASP A 32 5.23 -15.53 -0.52
C ASP A 32 6.76 -15.49 -0.46
N LYS A 33 7.36 -16.42 0.29
CA LYS A 33 8.82 -16.58 0.39
C LYS A 33 9.52 -16.85 -0.95
N ASN A 34 8.78 -17.39 -1.91
CA ASN A 34 9.26 -17.67 -3.27
C ASN A 34 8.97 -16.52 -4.24
N ARG A 35 8.33 -15.44 -3.78
CA ARG A 35 8.08 -14.21 -4.54
C ARG A 35 9.06 -13.11 -4.11
N GLU A 36 8.66 -12.10 -3.34
CA GLU A 36 9.55 -11.04 -2.83
C GLU A 36 10.15 -11.42 -1.47
N ASP A 37 9.42 -12.17 -0.64
CA ASP A 37 9.77 -12.45 0.77
C ASP A 37 9.96 -11.15 1.57
N GLU A 38 9.05 -10.20 1.32
CA GLU A 38 9.06 -8.85 1.88
C GLU A 38 7.77 -8.56 2.65
N ALA A 39 7.75 -7.41 3.33
CA ALA A 39 6.62 -6.94 4.10
C ALA A 39 6.39 -5.45 3.86
N ASP A 40 5.17 -5.09 3.48
CA ASP A 40 4.80 -3.71 3.17
C ASP A 40 3.91 -3.13 4.27
N VAL A 41 4.19 -1.88 4.65
CA VAL A 41 3.30 -1.10 5.51
C VAL A 41 2.27 -0.40 4.63
N ILE A 42 1.00 -0.71 4.85
CA ILE A 42 -0.12 -0.20 4.04
C ILE A 42 -1.02 0.71 4.87
N PHE A 43 -1.38 1.85 4.30
CA PHE A 43 -2.33 2.82 4.85
C PHE A 43 -3.45 3.13 3.84
N TYR A 44 -4.62 3.51 4.36
CA TYR A 44 -5.68 4.08 3.52
C TYR A 44 -5.29 5.48 3.02
N ALA A 45 -5.23 5.66 1.70
CA ALA A 45 -4.67 6.87 1.11
C ALA A 45 -5.50 8.14 1.42
N ASN A 46 -6.83 8.03 1.54
CA ASN A 46 -7.68 9.17 1.86
C ASN A 46 -7.52 9.70 3.28
N THR A 47 -7.03 8.89 4.23
CA THR A 47 -6.82 9.32 5.62
C THR A 47 -5.35 9.40 6.02
N ILE A 48 -4.42 9.08 5.11
CA ILE A 48 -2.98 9.15 5.42
C ILE A 48 -2.58 10.52 5.98
N THR A 49 -1.82 10.48 7.09
CA THR A 49 -1.31 11.67 7.77
C THR A 49 0.17 11.91 7.48
N LYS A 50 0.66 13.11 7.81
CA LYS A 50 2.08 13.45 7.72
C LYS A 50 2.94 12.55 8.61
N GLU A 51 2.47 12.20 9.80
CA GLU A 51 3.18 11.33 10.75
C GLU A 51 3.30 9.90 10.21
N GLN A 52 2.24 9.38 9.58
CA GLN A 52 2.27 8.08 8.90
C GLN A 52 3.21 8.10 7.70
N MET A 53 3.20 9.16 6.90
CA MET A 53 4.16 9.30 5.80
C MET A 53 5.60 9.42 6.30
N ALA A 54 5.84 10.15 7.39
CA ALA A 54 7.17 10.24 8.01
C ALA A 54 7.64 8.88 8.55
N LEU A 55 6.72 8.06 9.07
CA LEU A 55 7.00 6.68 9.45
C LEU A 55 7.45 5.85 8.25
N LEU A 56 6.72 5.90 7.12
CA LEU A 56 7.11 5.19 5.90
C LEU A 56 8.50 5.62 5.41
N ILE A 57 8.79 6.93 5.42
CA ILE A 57 10.10 7.44 5.00
C ILE A 57 11.22 6.97 5.94
N ARG A 58 10.92 6.78 7.23
CA ARG A 58 11.93 6.43 8.25
C ARG A 58 12.22 4.94 8.33
N GLU A 59 11.17 4.11 8.26
CA GLU A 59 11.24 2.68 8.57
C GLU A 59 11.09 1.80 7.32
N CYS A 60 10.84 2.39 6.14
CA CYS A 60 10.68 1.67 4.87
C CYS A 60 11.68 2.15 3.81
N SER A 61 11.60 1.59 2.60
CA SER A 61 12.51 1.88 1.49
C SER A 61 12.57 3.36 1.08
N GLY A 62 11.53 4.12 1.42
CA GLY A 62 11.34 5.50 1.00
C GLY A 62 10.75 5.65 -0.41
N ILE A 63 10.58 4.55 -1.16
CA ILE A 63 9.87 4.50 -2.45
C ILE A 63 8.37 4.32 -2.16
N VAL A 64 7.76 5.38 -1.64
CA VAL A 64 6.36 5.35 -1.22
C VAL A 64 5.44 5.34 -2.43
N CYS A 65 4.64 4.28 -2.55
CA CYS A 65 3.77 4.06 -3.68
C CYS A 65 2.31 4.39 -3.38
N LEU A 66 1.57 4.84 -4.41
CA LEU A 66 0.13 5.07 -4.36
C LEU A 66 -0.57 4.03 -5.24
N CYS A 67 -1.20 3.03 -4.62
CA CYS A 67 -1.94 1.99 -5.32
C CYS A 67 -3.32 2.49 -5.73
N LEU A 68 -3.59 2.41 -7.03
CA LEU A 68 -4.80 2.91 -7.66
C LEU A 68 -5.46 1.82 -8.49
N THR A 69 -6.77 1.90 -8.67
CA THR A 69 -7.49 1.09 -9.65
C THR A 69 -7.16 1.52 -11.08
N SER A 70 -7.31 0.62 -12.06
CA SER A 70 -7.24 0.96 -13.49
C SER A 70 -8.14 2.15 -13.87
N GLN A 71 -9.31 2.25 -13.25
CA GLN A 71 -10.21 3.38 -13.47
C GLN A 71 -9.58 4.69 -12.99
N LYS A 72 -9.06 4.74 -11.77
CA LYS A 72 -8.46 5.97 -11.21
C LYS A 72 -7.20 6.38 -11.99
N VAL A 73 -6.39 5.43 -12.44
CA VAL A 73 -5.24 5.68 -13.33
C VAL A 73 -5.68 6.34 -14.65
N LYS A 74 -6.77 5.85 -15.26
CA LYS A 74 -7.36 6.46 -16.46
C LYS A 74 -7.91 7.85 -16.20
N GLU A 75 -8.62 8.07 -15.09
CA GLU A 75 -9.15 9.37 -14.67
C GLU A 75 -8.04 10.42 -14.49
N LEU A 76 -6.91 10.00 -13.92
CA LEU A 76 -5.72 10.83 -13.74
C LEU A 76 -4.88 10.98 -15.01
N ASN A 77 -5.19 10.22 -16.07
CA ASN A 77 -4.45 10.18 -17.32
C ASN A 77 -2.96 9.90 -17.10
N LEU A 78 -2.66 8.90 -16.27
CA LEU A 78 -1.30 8.48 -15.95
C LEU A 78 -0.86 7.37 -16.91
N PRO A 79 0.04 7.63 -17.87
CA PRO A 79 0.64 6.56 -18.66
C PRO A 79 1.51 5.65 -17.78
N MET A 80 1.64 4.39 -18.20
CA MET A 80 2.64 3.48 -17.61
C MET A 80 4.05 4.06 -17.80
N MET A 81 4.95 3.81 -16.84
CA MET A 81 6.29 4.39 -16.84
C MET A 81 7.13 3.94 -18.04
N VAL A 82 6.93 2.69 -18.48
CA VAL A 82 7.63 2.08 -19.61
C VAL A 82 6.62 1.37 -20.52
N GLN A 83 6.94 1.28 -21.81
CA GLN A 83 6.13 0.54 -22.77
C GLN A 83 6.26 -0.98 -22.58
N GLU A 84 7.49 -1.46 -22.39
CA GLU A 84 7.82 -2.87 -22.14
C GLU A 84 8.37 -3.03 -20.71
N ASN A 85 7.56 -3.61 -19.82
CA ASN A 85 7.96 -3.83 -18.43
C ASN A 85 8.66 -5.19 -18.26
N ASN A 86 9.99 -5.17 -18.27
CA ASN A 86 10.83 -6.35 -18.07
C ASN A 86 11.30 -6.52 -16.60
N SER A 87 10.69 -5.82 -15.64
CA SER A 87 11.01 -6.02 -14.22
C SER A 87 10.58 -7.41 -13.74
N LYS A 88 11.34 -8.00 -12.79
CA LYS A 88 11.14 -9.37 -12.30
C LYS A 88 9.69 -9.69 -11.91
N TYR A 89 9.02 -8.75 -11.24
CA TYR A 89 7.64 -8.89 -10.77
C TYR A 89 6.63 -8.08 -11.59
N GLN A 90 7.07 -7.49 -12.70
CA GLN A 90 6.28 -6.63 -13.59
C GLN A 90 5.48 -5.58 -12.81
N THR A 91 6.13 -4.94 -11.83
CA THR A 91 5.47 -3.97 -10.94
C THR A 91 4.89 -2.83 -11.77
N PRO A 92 3.57 -2.54 -11.65
CA PRO A 92 2.84 -1.72 -12.62
C PRO A 92 3.01 -0.22 -12.35
N PHE A 93 4.24 0.27 -12.37
CA PHE A 93 4.54 1.68 -12.20
C PHE A 93 3.96 2.53 -13.33
N THR A 94 3.25 3.59 -12.96
CA THR A 94 2.94 4.73 -13.83
C THR A 94 4.05 5.77 -13.75
N VAL A 95 3.97 6.81 -14.57
CA VAL A 95 4.81 8.00 -14.37
C VAL A 95 4.61 8.56 -12.96
N THR A 96 5.72 8.95 -12.31
CA THR A 96 5.69 9.57 -10.98
C THR A 96 4.92 10.88 -11.00
N ILE A 97 4.35 11.26 -9.85
CA ILE A 97 3.52 12.46 -9.73
C ILE A 97 3.96 13.37 -8.58
N GLU A 98 3.65 14.65 -8.72
CA GLU A 98 3.74 15.68 -7.68
C GLU A 98 2.47 16.56 -7.70
N ALA A 99 2.06 17.11 -6.56
CA ALA A 99 1.05 18.18 -6.55
C ALA A 99 1.57 19.42 -7.28
N LYS A 100 0.68 20.16 -7.94
CA LYS A 100 1.00 21.47 -8.53
C LYS A 100 1.18 22.58 -7.51
N GLU A 101 0.45 22.47 -6.40
CA GLU A 101 0.30 23.53 -5.42
C GLU A 101 0.49 22.99 -4.00
N ASN A 102 0.86 23.88 -3.08
CA ASN A 102 1.04 23.57 -1.66
C ASN A 102 2.11 22.50 -1.38
N VAL A 103 3.10 22.45 -2.27
CA VAL A 103 4.35 21.69 -2.13
C VAL A 103 5.52 22.61 -2.45
N THR A 104 6.72 22.20 -2.03
CA THR A 104 7.96 22.90 -2.33
C THR A 104 8.81 22.08 -3.28
N THR A 105 9.44 21.05 -2.76
CA THR A 105 10.30 20.12 -3.50
C THR A 105 9.62 18.78 -3.75
N GLY A 106 8.51 18.50 -3.07
CA GLY A 106 7.76 17.26 -3.24
C GLY A 106 8.18 16.12 -2.32
N VAL A 107 9.42 16.14 -1.82
CA VAL A 107 10.00 14.98 -1.13
C VAL A 107 9.63 14.88 0.35
N SER A 108 9.22 15.99 0.97
CA SER A 108 8.89 16.04 2.40
C SER A 108 7.68 15.14 2.72
N ALA A 109 7.56 14.67 3.96
CA ALA A 109 6.39 13.88 4.37
C ALA A 109 5.07 14.63 4.12
N GLN A 110 5.06 15.95 4.38
CA GLN A 110 3.89 16.78 4.12
C GLN A 110 3.63 16.93 2.62
N ASP A 111 4.67 17.13 1.82
CA ASP A 111 4.54 17.33 0.37
C ASP A 111 4.00 16.07 -0.30
N ARG A 112 4.54 14.89 0.05
CA ARG A 112 4.04 13.60 -0.48
C ARG A 112 2.58 13.34 -0.09
N VAL A 113 2.18 13.69 1.14
CA VAL A 113 0.76 13.63 1.56
C VAL A 113 -0.08 14.59 0.72
N THR A 114 0.37 15.83 0.52
CA THR A 114 -0.31 16.81 -0.35
C THR A 114 -0.49 16.26 -1.77
N THR A 115 0.54 15.65 -2.35
CA THR A 115 0.52 15.00 -3.66
C THR A 115 -0.50 13.86 -3.72
N ILE A 116 -0.53 12.98 -2.72
CA ILE A 116 -1.54 11.92 -2.64
C ILE A 116 -2.94 12.52 -2.59
N LYS A 117 -3.20 13.50 -1.71
CA LYS A 117 -4.53 14.15 -1.63
C LYS A 117 -4.91 14.85 -2.94
N ALA A 118 -3.95 15.50 -3.61
CA ALA A 118 -4.17 16.14 -4.90
C ALA A 118 -4.62 15.13 -5.97
N ALA A 119 -3.96 13.98 -6.05
CA ALA A 119 -4.33 12.89 -6.96
C ALA A 119 -5.72 12.30 -6.65
N LEU A 120 -6.15 12.29 -5.39
CA LEU A 120 -7.43 11.71 -4.99
C LEU A 120 -8.63 12.66 -5.15
N LYS A 121 -8.42 13.95 -5.43
CA LYS A 121 -9.52 14.88 -5.76
C LYS A 121 -10.34 14.38 -6.97
N LYS A 122 -11.61 14.82 -7.04
CA LYS A 122 -12.53 14.49 -8.15
C LYS A 122 -11.96 14.84 -9.53
N ASP A 123 -11.22 15.93 -9.63
CA ASP A 123 -10.54 16.42 -10.83
C ASP A 123 -9.01 16.31 -10.71
N GLY A 124 -8.52 15.29 -9.99
CA GLY A 124 -7.11 15.15 -9.57
C GLY A 124 -6.06 15.34 -10.67
N LYS A 125 -6.38 14.97 -11.92
CA LYS A 125 -5.53 15.22 -13.11
C LYS A 125 -5.07 16.68 -13.23
N ASN A 126 -5.93 17.62 -12.83
CA ASN A 126 -5.62 19.05 -12.92
C ASN A 126 -4.73 19.54 -11.76
N HIS A 127 -4.60 18.77 -10.69
CA HIS A 127 -3.87 19.12 -9.46
C HIS A 127 -2.50 18.46 -9.36
N ILE A 128 -2.14 17.59 -10.31
CA ILE A 128 -0.86 16.87 -10.33
C ILE A 128 -0.05 17.16 -11.59
N VAL A 129 1.26 16.99 -11.49
CA VAL A 129 2.25 17.06 -12.58
C VAL A 129 3.15 15.82 -12.54
N SER A 130 3.88 15.59 -13.63
CA SER A 130 4.90 14.55 -13.73
C SER A 130 6.19 15.15 -14.33
N PRO A 131 7.39 14.73 -13.88
CA PRO A 131 7.66 13.74 -12.83
C PRO A 131 7.42 14.28 -11.40
N GLY A 132 7.66 13.46 -10.38
CA GLY A 132 7.53 13.81 -8.96
C GLY A 132 8.04 12.70 -8.02
N HIS A 133 7.71 12.79 -6.73
CA HIS A 133 8.25 11.90 -5.68
C HIS A 133 7.24 10.93 -5.07
N VAL A 134 6.02 10.86 -5.60
CA VAL A 134 5.04 9.81 -5.30
C VAL A 134 4.95 8.88 -6.51
N PHE A 135 4.91 7.58 -6.29
CA PHE A 135 4.99 6.54 -7.32
C PHE A 135 3.65 5.80 -7.46
N PRO A 136 2.76 6.19 -8.40
CA PRO A 136 1.49 5.49 -8.51
C PRO A 136 1.64 4.14 -9.20
N LEU A 137 0.95 3.15 -8.65
CA LEU A 137 0.90 1.77 -9.12
C LEU A 137 -0.52 1.45 -9.62
N ASN A 138 -0.61 0.86 -10.82
CA ASN A 138 -1.88 0.43 -11.40
C ASN A 138 -2.22 -1.01 -10.99
N ALA A 139 -3.11 -1.18 -10.02
CA ALA A 139 -3.57 -2.50 -9.59
C ALA A 139 -4.37 -3.21 -10.67
N ARG A 140 -4.16 -4.52 -10.81
CA ARG A 140 -4.96 -5.38 -11.69
C ARG A 140 -6.42 -5.44 -11.26
N ASP A 141 -7.33 -5.59 -12.23
CA ASP A 141 -8.77 -5.41 -12.00
C ASP A 141 -9.35 -6.51 -11.09
N ASP A 142 -8.93 -7.76 -11.27
CA ASP A 142 -9.30 -8.88 -10.39
C ASP A 142 -8.36 -9.04 -9.17
N GLY A 143 -7.55 -8.02 -8.89
CA GLY A 143 -6.76 -7.92 -7.67
C GLY A 143 -5.88 -9.14 -7.43
N VAL A 144 -5.89 -9.67 -6.19
CA VAL A 144 -4.99 -10.75 -5.79
C VAL A 144 -5.22 -12.08 -6.52
N PHE A 145 -6.35 -12.24 -7.21
CA PHE A 145 -6.60 -13.41 -8.06
C PHE A 145 -5.90 -13.33 -9.41
N GLU A 146 -5.70 -12.13 -9.95
CA GLU A 146 -4.94 -11.92 -11.19
C GLU A 146 -3.43 -11.79 -10.91
N ARG A 147 -3.06 -11.02 -9.87
CA ARG A 147 -1.66 -10.82 -9.48
C ARG A 147 -1.53 -10.80 -7.97
N GLN A 148 -0.72 -11.73 -7.45
CA GLN A 148 -0.47 -11.90 -6.01
C GLN A 148 0.60 -10.91 -5.50
N GLY A 149 0.43 -9.61 -5.75
CA GLY A 149 1.37 -8.57 -5.33
C GLY A 149 0.80 -7.63 -4.27
N HIS A 150 1.69 -6.89 -3.60
CA HIS A 150 1.32 -5.90 -2.59
C HIS A 150 0.40 -4.79 -3.14
N THR A 151 0.55 -4.44 -4.43
CA THR A 151 -0.32 -3.48 -5.13
C THR A 151 -1.78 -3.93 -5.11
N GLU A 152 -2.04 -5.16 -5.53
CA GLU A 152 -3.38 -5.73 -5.60
C GLU A 152 -3.95 -5.99 -4.21
N ALA A 153 -3.14 -6.53 -3.30
CA ALA A 153 -3.53 -6.74 -1.91
C ALA A 153 -3.97 -5.42 -1.23
N SER A 154 -3.25 -4.33 -1.49
CA SER A 154 -3.58 -3.01 -0.94
C SER A 154 -4.95 -2.52 -1.42
N VAL A 155 -5.23 -2.64 -2.71
CA VAL A 155 -6.52 -2.23 -3.29
C VAL A 155 -7.67 -3.13 -2.82
N ASP A 156 -7.46 -4.45 -2.77
CA ASP A 156 -8.47 -5.40 -2.31
C ASP A 156 -8.78 -5.23 -0.82
N LEU A 157 -7.80 -4.93 0.03
CA LEU A 157 -8.06 -4.61 1.43
C LEU A 157 -8.98 -3.40 1.60
N MET A 158 -8.80 -2.35 0.79
CA MET A 158 -9.69 -1.19 0.84
C MET A 158 -11.10 -1.55 0.39
N LYS A 159 -11.25 -2.36 -0.68
CA LYS A 159 -12.57 -2.86 -1.13
C LYS A 159 -13.25 -3.69 -0.04
N LEU A 160 -12.54 -4.64 0.56
CA LEU A 160 -13.04 -5.50 1.65
C LEU A 160 -13.44 -4.67 2.88
N ALA A 161 -12.68 -3.61 3.18
CA ALA A 161 -12.96 -2.66 4.26
C ALA A 161 -14.11 -1.68 3.94
N LYS A 162 -14.72 -1.76 2.74
CA LYS A 162 -15.74 -0.82 2.25
C LYS A 162 -15.25 0.64 2.21
N LEU A 163 -13.96 0.82 1.92
CA LEU A 163 -13.30 2.11 1.70
C LEU A 163 -13.13 2.36 0.20
N GLU A 164 -12.79 3.59 -0.19
CA GLU A 164 -12.39 3.87 -1.57
C GLU A 164 -11.14 3.04 -1.92
N PRO A 165 -11.07 2.38 -3.10
CA PRO A 165 -10.02 1.42 -3.44
C PRO A 165 -8.67 2.08 -3.79
N VAL A 166 -8.12 2.85 -2.85
CA VAL A 166 -6.88 3.62 -2.97
C VAL A 166 -6.03 3.47 -1.70
N ALA A 167 -4.76 3.14 -1.87
CA ALA A 167 -3.89 2.80 -0.74
C ALA A 167 -2.47 3.36 -0.92
N VAL A 168 -1.77 3.58 0.19
CA VAL A 168 -0.35 3.90 0.20
C VAL A 168 0.40 2.70 0.74
N LEU A 169 1.51 2.32 0.08
CA LEU A 169 2.39 1.24 0.55
C LEU A 169 3.86 1.65 0.51
N CYS A 170 4.67 1.00 1.34
CA CYS A 170 6.13 1.05 1.27
C CYS A 170 6.74 -0.16 1.98
N GLU A 171 7.85 -0.67 1.46
CA GLU A 171 8.48 -1.93 1.87
C GLU A 171 9.35 -1.73 3.12
N LEU A 172 9.10 -2.50 4.17
CA LEU A 172 9.78 -2.37 5.46
C LEU A 172 11.26 -2.73 5.36
N THR A 173 12.13 -1.83 5.84
CA THR A 173 13.59 -1.91 5.64
C THR A 173 14.32 -1.72 6.96
N ASN A 174 15.36 -2.53 7.19
CA ASN A 174 16.24 -2.43 8.34
C ASN A 174 17.23 -1.25 8.20
N GLU A 175 17.79 -0.79 9.32
CA GLU A 175 18.76 0.33 9.33
C GLU A 175 20.03 0.04 8.51
N ASP A 176 20.39 -1.22 8.32
CA ASP A 176 21.53 -1.64 7.50
C ASP A 176 21.22 -1.69 5.99
N GLY A 177 19.99 -1.34 5.60
CA GLY A 177 19.51 -1.32 4.22
C GLY A 177 18.99 -2.66 3.71
N THR A 178 18.98 -3.72 4.53
CA THR A 178 18.35 -5.00 4.15
C THR A 178 16.84 -4.97 4.38
N MET A 179 16.09 -5.80 3.67
CA MET A 179 14.63 -5.90 3.87
C MET A 179 14.29 -6.59 5.19
N THR A 180 13.29 -6.08 5.90
CA THR A 180 12.89 -6.63 7.20
C THR A 180 12.14 -7.95 7.03
N LYS A 181 12.52 -8.98 7.81
CA LYS A 181 11.98 -10.35 7.69
C LYS A 181 11.64 -10.96 9.05
N GLY A 182 10.82 -12.02 9.01
CA GLY A 182 10.60 -12.92 10.15
C GLY A 182 10.13 -12.23 11.43
N GLU A 183 10.88 -12.41 12.53
CA GLU A 183 10.51 -11.87 13.84
C GLU A 183 10.60 -10.34 13.91
N ASP A 184 11.42 -9.70 13.07
CA ASP A 184 11.55 -8.24 13.10
C ASP A 184 10.31 -7.54 12.53
N ILE A 185 9.61 -8.17 11.58
CA ILE A 185 8.27 -7.73 11.13
C ILE A 185 7.31 -7.72 12.33
N LYS A 186 7.33 -8.77 13.17
CA LYS A 186 6.46 -8.85 14.35
C LYS A 186 6.81 -7.79 15.40
N LYS A 187 8.11 -7.49 15.58
CA LYS A 187 8.55 -6.42 16.49
C LYS A 187 8.07 -5.05 16.00
N PHE A 188 8.21 -4.77 14.71
CA PHE A 188 7.70 -3.54 14.10
C PHE A 188 6.18 -3.41 14.26
N ALA A 189 5.44 -4.43 13.84
CA ALA A 189 3.98 -4.44 13.93
C ALA A 189 3.47 -4.25 15.36
N LYS A 190 4.13 -4.88 16.35
CA LYS A 190 3.82 -4.66 17.76
C LYS A 190 4.15 -3.25 18.24
N LYS A 191 5.29 -2.68 17.83
CA LYS A 191 5.72 -1.31 18.16
C LYS A 191 4.70 -0.27 17.69
N PHE A 192 4.13 -0.46 16.51
CA PHE A 192 3.19 0.48 15.88
C PHE A 192 1.72 0.05 15.95
N ASN A 193 1.40 -1.02 16.68
CA ASN A 193 0.05 -1.57 16.83
C ASN A 193 -0.66 -1.83 15.50
N MET A 194 0.04 -2.48 14.56
CA MET A 194 -0.47 -2.82 13.24
C MET A 194 -0.74 -4.33 13.16
N PRO A 195 -1.91 -4.77 12.66
CA PRO A 195 -2.13 -6.18 12.38
C PRO A 195 -1.26 -6.65 11.21
N ILE A 196 -0.92 -7.94 11.23
CA ILE A 196 -0.10 -8.59 10.20
C ILE A 196 -0.97 -9.64 9.51
N LEU A 197 -0.91 -9.64 8.19
CA LEU A 197 -1.55 -10.64 7.34
C LEU A 197 -0.69 -10.89 6.09
N SER A 198 -1.00 -11.94 5.36
CA SER A 198 -0.34 -12.25 4.09
C SER A 198 -1.24 -11.99 2.91
N VAL A 199 -0.66 -11.84 1.72
CA VAL A 199 -1.41 -11.87 0.45
C VAL A 199 -2.27 -13.14 0.35
N ASN A 200 -1.75 -14.28 0.82
CA ASN A 200 -2.50 -15.54 0.85
C ASN A 200 -3.69 -15.52 1.82
N ASP A 201 -3.58 -14.84 2.96
CA ASP A 201 -4.73 -14.64 3.87
C ASP A 201 -5.86 -13.87 3.14
N ILE A 202 -5.51 -12.84 2.34
CA ILE A 202 -6.46 -12.05 1.55
C ILE A 202 -7.11 -12.90 0.44
N ILE A 203 -6.32 -13.70 -0.29
CA ILE A 203 -6.82 -14.63 -1.32
C ILE A 203 -7.85 -15.59 -0.71
N ASN A 204 -7.51 -16.22 0.42
CA ASN A 204 -8.42 -17.17 1.08
C ASN A 204 -9.68 -16.48 1.62
N TYR A 205 -9.55 -15.26 2.13
CA TYR A 205 -10.71 -14.48 2.57
C TYR A 205 -11.64 -14.11 1.42
N ARG A 206 -11.09 -13.64 0.29
CA ARG A 206 -11.89 -13.34 -0.91
C ARG A 206 -12.63 -14.57 -1.41
N ARG A 207 -11.97 -15.73 -1.51
CA ARG A 207 -12.63 -16.99 -1.90
C ARG A 207 -13.78 -17.34 -0.97
N TYR A 208 -13.55 -17.24 0.34
CA TYR A 208 -14.56 -17.56 1.36
C TYR A 208 -15.82 -16.68 1.30
N ILE A 209 -15.73 -15.44 0.83
CA ILE A 209 -16.89 -14.53 0.74
C ILE A 209 -17.56 -14.54 -0.65
N GLU A 210 -16.91 -15.11 -1.66
CA GLU A 210 -17.46 -15.30 -3.01
C GLU A 210 -18.18 -16.65 -3.18
N GLU A 211 -17.89 -17.62 -2.28
CA GLU A 211 -18.64 -18.87 -2.08
C GLU A 211 -19.97 -18.65 -1.33
#